data_AF-Q6LJ03-F1
#
_entry.id   AF-Q6LJ03-F1
#
_cell.length_a   1.000
_cell.length_b   1.000
_cell.length_c   1.000
_cell.angle_alpha   90.00
_cell.angle_beta   90.00
_cell.angle_gamma   90.00
#
_symmetry.space_group_name_H-M   'P 1'
#
loop_
_entity.id
_entity.type
_entity.pdbx_description
1 polymer ?
#
loop_
_entity_poly.entity_id
_entity_poly.type
_entity_poly.pdbx_seq_one_letter_code
_entity_poly.pdbx_strand_id
1 'polypeptide(L)'
;MRFFKQGLLSLFISLKSFFYLSYPLLQALCILGFIVGILMTISPSPTQGYSEEVMALFSLTSLYLFLLKQYYIHVIAWADQRNNNIITVDFK
;
A
#
# COMPACT_ATOMS: atom_id res chain seq x y z
N MET A 1 -20.26 18.79 -8.01
CA MET A 1 -19.23 17.73 -8.13
C MET A 1 -17.83 18.23 -8.48
N ARG A 2 -17.65 19.30 -9.26
CA ARG A 2 -16.31 19.77 -9.72
C ARG A 2 -15.37 20.16 -8.57
N PHE A 3 -15.84 20.98 -7.63
CA PHE A 3 -15.09 21.37 -6.43
C PHE A 3 -14.72 20.17 -5.54
N PHE A 4 -15.63 19.20 -5.40
CA PHE A 4 -15.38 17.97 -4.65
C PHE A 4 -14.26 17.14 -5.29
N LYS A 5 -14.30 16.94 -6.61
CA LYS A 5 -13.24 16.23 -7.34
C LYS A 5 -11.88 16.92 -7.23
N GLN A 6 -11.83 18.26 -7.32
CA GLN A 6 -10.59 19.02 -7.15
C GLN A 6 -10.04 18.95 -5.72
N GLY A 7 -10.89 19.01 -4.70
CA GLY A 7 -10.47 18.83 -3.31
C GLY A 7 -9.89 17.43 -3.06
N LEU A 8 -10.56 16.40 -3.61
CA LEU A 8 -10.12 15.02 -3.52
C LEU A 8 -8.80 14.80 -4.28
N LEU A 9 -8.66 15.37 -5.48
CA LEU A 9 -7.40 15.33 -6.24
C LEU A 9 -6.25 15.99 -5.48
N SER A 10 -6.46 17.17 -4.86
CA SER A 10 -5.44 17.86 -4.07
C SER A 10 -4.95 17.03 -2.89
N LEU A 11 -5.89 16.40 -2.16
CA LEU A 11 -5.59 15.52 -1.03
C LEU A 11 -4.83 14.27 -1.49
N PHE A 12 -5.22 13.65 -2.60
CA PHE A 12 -4.55 12.46 -3.12
C PHE A 12 -3.18 12.79 -3.76
N ILE A 13 -2.99 13.99 -4.32
CA ILE A 13 -1.68 14.42 -4.82
C ILE A 13 -0.69 14.62 -3.67
N SER A 14 -1.10 15.14 -2.51
CA SER A 14 -0.20 15.26 -1.35
C SER A 14 0.25 13.89 -0.83
N LEU A 15 -0.60 12.86 -0.95
CA LEU A 15 -0.28 11.46 -0.67
C LEU A 15 0.69 10.83 -1.69
N LYS A 16 0.99 11.47 -2.83
CA LYS A 16 1.91 10.91 -3.85
C LYS A 16 3.29 10.60 -3.26
N SER A 17 3.80 11.48 -2.39
CA SER A 17 5.10 11.30 -1.74
C SER A 17 5.12 10.03 -0.87
N PHE A 18 4.03 9.74 -0.18
CA PHE A 18 3.87 8.52 0.60
C PHE A 18 3.95 7.26 -0.28
N PHE A 19 3.30 7.25 -1.45
CA PHE A 19 3.36 6.10 -2.37
C PHE A 19 4.71 5.90 -3.04
N TYR A 20 5.53 6.96 -3.15
CA TYR A 20 6.86 6.87 -3.75
C TYR A 20 7.93 6.43 -2.74
N LEU A 21 7.92 6.99 -1.53
CA LEU A 21 8.95 6.72 -0.52
C LEU A 21 8.51 5.66 0.51
N SER A 22 7.37 5.89 1.15
CA SER A 22 6.94 5.11 2.31
C SER A 22 6.36 3.76 1.92
N TYR A 23 5.59 3.69 0.83
CA TYR A 23 4.98 2.44 0.35
C TYR A 23 5.98 1.31 0.12
N PRO A 24 7.07 1.47 -0.66
CA PRO A 24 8.03 0.38 -0.85
C PRO A 24 8.71 -0.05 0.45
N LEU A 25 8.96 0.89 1.37
CA LEU A 25 9.52 0.60 2.70
C LEU A 25 8.55 -0.22 3.56
N LEU A 26 7.27 0.18 3.61
CA LEU A 26 6.23 -0.55 4.33
C LEU A 26 5.97 -1.94 3.73
N GLN A 27 5.99 -2.05 2.41
CA GLN A 27 5.85 -3.33 1.72
C GLN A 27 7.03 -4.26 2.02
N ALA A 28 8.26 -3.74 2.01
CA ALA A 28 9.46 -4.47 2.40
C ALA A 28 9.38 -4.92 3.88
N LEU A 29 8.89 -4.04 4.76
CA LEU A 29 8.67 -4.37 6.17
C LEU A 29 7.66 -5.51 6.33
N CYS A 30 6.59 -5.53 5.53
CA CYS A 30 5.62 -6.63 5.55
C CYS A 30 6.23 -7.96 5.11
N ILE A 31 7.09 -7.93 4.08
CA ILE A 31 7.83 -9.13 3.63
C ILE A 31 8.76 -9.62 4.73
N LEU A 32 9.51 -8.71 5.37
CA LEU A 32 10.39 -9.05 6.50
C LEU A 32 9.60 -9.65 7.66
N GLY A 33 8.46 -9.05 8.03
CA GLY A 33 7.59 -9.57 9.09
C GLY A 33 7.04 -10.96 8.78
N PHE A 34 6.69 -11.22 7.51
CA PHE A 34 6.27 -12.55 7.06
C PHE A 34 7.40 -13.60 7.15
N ILE A 35 8.62 -13.23 6.74
CA ILE A 35 9.81 -14.11 6.88
C ILE A 35 10.09 -14.41 8.34
N VAL A 36 9.99 -13.40 9.22
CA VAL A 36 10.12 -13.58 10.67
C VAL A 36 9.06 -14.56 11.18
N GLY A 37 7.80 -14.42 10.75
CA GLY A 37 6.73 -15.36 11.07
C GLY A 37 7.08 -16.81 10.69
N ILE A 38 7.60 -17.04 9.47
CA ILE A 38 8.05 -18.36 9.02
C ILE A 38 9.19 -18.90 9.91
N LEU A 39 10.18 -18.06 10.22
CA LEU A 39 11.29 -18.46 11.09
C LEU A 39 10.81 -18.85 12.49
N MET A 40 9.80 -18.16 13.02
CA MET A 40 9.18 -18.48 14.30
C MET A 40 8.47 -19.83 14.28
N THR A 41 7.90 -20.25 13.15
CA THR A 41 7.27 -21.58 13.01
C THR A 41 8.29 -22.72 13.13
N ILE A 42 9.51 -22.49 12.64
CA ILE A 42 10.58 -23.51 12.58
C ILE A 42 11.40 -23.53 13.88
N SER A 43 11.52 -22.40 14.58
CA SER A 43 12.34 -22.29 15.79
C SER A 43 11.58 -22.73 17.04
N PRO A 44 12.06 -23.75 17.80
CA PRO A 44 11.44 -24.17 19.05
C PRO A 44 11.64 -23.08 20.10
N SER A 45 10.64 -22.22 20.24
CA SER A 45 10.67 -21.05 21.10
C SER A 45 9.28 -20.77 21.65
N PRO A 46 9.14 -20.08 22.80
CA PRO A 46 7.83 -19.72 23.34
C PRO A 46 6.99 -18.87 22.39
N THR A 47 7.65 -18.21 21.43
CA THR A 47 7.02 -17.35 20.44
C THR A 47 6.46 -18.10 19.24
N GLN A 48 6.70 -19.41 19.12
CA GLN A 48 6.18 -20.27 18.04
C GLN A 48 4.65 -20.23 17.95
N GLY A 49 3.95 -20.16 19.09
CA GLY A 49 2.49 -20.07 19.15
C GLY A 49 1.90 -18.82 18.51
N TYR A 50 2.70 -17.77 18.32
CA TYR A 50 2.28 -16.51 17.69
C TYR A 50 2.65 -16.43 16.19
N SER A 51 3.33 -17.45 15.65
CA SER A 51 3.85 -17.39 14.28
C SER A 51 2.75 -17.19 13.23
N GLU A 52 1.64 -17.92 13.35
CA GLU A 52 0.50 -17.81 12.44
C GLU A 52 -0.15 -16.42 12.49
N GLU A 53 -0.31 -15.86 13.68
CA GLU A 53 -0.89 -14.52 13.89
C GLU A 53 -0.01 -13.44 13.27
N VAL A 54 1.31 -13.54 13.46
CA VAL A 54 2.29 -12.62 12.86
C VAL A 54 2.25 -12.71 11.34
N MET A 55 2.26 -13.94 10.78
CA MET A 55 2.17 -14.14 9.32
C MET A 55 0.87 -13.58 8.74
N ALA A 56 -0.27 -13.83 9.40
CA ALA A 56 -1.57 -13.35 8.98
C ALA A 56 -1.63 -11.81 9.01
N LEU A 57 -1.14 -11.18 10.08
CA LEU A 57 -1.16 -9.72 10.23
C LEU A 57 -0.33 -9.03 9.15
N PHE A 58 0.88 -9.50 8.90
CA PHE A 58 1.73 -8.91 7.86
C PHE A 58 1.22 -9.20 6.44
N SER A 59 0.60 -10.36 6.21
CA SER A 59 -0.05 -10.69 4.93
C SER A 59 -1.26 -9.79 4.67
N LEU A 60 -2.12 -9.60 5.67
CA LEU A 60 -3.29 -8.71 5.59
C LEU A 60 -2.86 -7.26 5.39
N THR A 61 -1.83 -6.81 6.10
CA THR A 61 -1.29 -5.45 5.96
C THR A 61 -0.70 -5.22 4.57
N SER A 62 0.04 -6.19 4.05
CA SER A 62 0.55 -6.19 2.66
C SER A 62 -0.58 -6.10 1.64
N LEU A 63 -1.63 -6.91 1.80
CA LEU A 63 -2.79 -6.90 0.90
C LEU A 63 -3.56 -5.58 0.99
N TYR A 64 -3.72 -5.03 2.19
CA TYR A 64 -4.32 -3.71 2.40
C TYR A 64 -3.53 -2.61 1.68
N LEU A 65 -2.19 -2.60 1.83
CA LEU A 65 -1.33 -1.63 1.16
C LEU A 65 -1.41 -1.76 -0.37
N PHE A 66 -1.44 -3.00 -0.89
CA PHE A 66 -1.62 -3.25 -2.31
C PHE A 66 -2.94 -2.69 -2.84
N LEU A 67 -4.06 -3.00 -2.18
CA LEU A 67 -5.37 -2.46 -2.54
C LEU A 67 -5.39 -0.95 -2.45
N LEU A 68 -4.82 -0.37 -1.39
CA LEU A 68 -4.72 1.07 -1.21
C LEU A 68 -4.02 1.73 -2.40
N LYS A 69 -2.91 1.16 -2.88
CA LYS A 69 -2.19 1.65 -4.07
C LYS A 69 -3.03 1.54 -5.35
N GLN A 70 -3.72 0.42 -5.55
CA GLN A 70 -4.60 0.22 -6.72
C GLN A 70 -5.73 1.25 -6.74
N TYR A 71 -6.47 1.37 -5.64
CA TYR A 71 -7.57 2.32 -5.52
C TYR A 71 -7.10 3.77 -5.62
N TYR A 72 -5.93 4.09 -5.06
CA TYR A 72 -5.32 5.41 -5.21
C TYR A 72 -5.16 5.84 -6.68
N ILE A 73 -4.62 4.95 -7.53
CA ILE A 73 -4.42 5.22 -8.96
C ILE A 73 -5.78 5.43 -9.65
N HIS A 74 -6.76 4.56 -9.38
CA HIS A 74 -8.10 4.66 -9.96
C HIS A 74 -8.83 5.94 -9.52
N VAL A 75 -8.73 6.32 -8.25
CA VAL A 75 -9.36 7.53 -7.70
C VAL A 75 -8.75 8.79 -8.32
N ILE A 76 -7.43 8.85 -8.48
CA ILE A 76 -6.77 9.97 -9.16
C ILE A 76 -7.19 10.03 -10.62
N ALA A 77 -7.18 8.91 -11.35
CA ALA A 77 -7.58 8.87 -12.74
C ALA A 77 -9.05 9.30 -12.95
N TRP A 78 -9.94 8.98 -12.00
CA TRP A 78 -11.34 9.42 -12.03
C TRP A 78 -11.55 10.89 -11.62
N ALA A 79 -10.69 11.39 -10.70
CA ALA A 79 -10.73 12.76 -10.21
C ALA A 79 -10.06 13.74 -11.17
N ASP A 80 -9.12 13.28 -12.00
CA ASP A 80 -8.50 14.10 -13.03
C ASP A 80 -9.52 14.45 -14.13
N GLN A 81 -9.88 15.72 -14.19
CA GLN A 81 -10.83 16.28 -15.15
C GLN A 81 -10.14 16.93 -16.35
N ARG A 82 -8.82 16.74 -16.52
CA ARG A 82 -8.10 17.14 -17.73
C ARG A 82 -8.49 16.22 -18.88
N ASN A 83 -9.64 16.50 -19.48
CA ASN A 83 -10.03 15.96 -20.77
C ASN A 83 -8.90 16.24 -21.78
N ASN A 84 -8.44 15.20 -22.49
CA ASN A 84 -7.52 15.22 -23.64
C ASN A 84 -5.99 15.22 -23.45
N ASN A 85 -5.43 14.62 -22.40
CA ASN A 85 -4.14 13.93 -22.60
C ASN A 85 -3.98 12.80 -21.60
N ILE A 86 -3.84 11.59 -22.13
CA ILE A 86 -3.51 10.37 -21.39
C ILE A 86 -2.11 10.58 -20.81
N ILE A 87 -2.01 11.17 -19.62
CA ILE A 87 -0.75 11.23 -18.90
C ILE A 87 -0.63 9.88 -18.20
N THR A 88 0.05 8.95 -18.85
CA THR A 88 0.58 7.74 -18.21
C THR A 88 1.45 8.19 -17.04
N VAL A 89 0.97 7.98 -15.82
CA VAL A 89 1.79 8.14 -14.62
C VAL A 89 2.74 6.95 -14.58
N ASP A 90 3.87 7.11 -15.25
CA ASP A 90 4.96 6.14 -15.24
C ASP A 90 5.66 6.23 -13.88
N PHE A 91 5.54 5.16 -13.09
CA PHE A 91 6.31 4.99 -11.86
C PHE A 91 7.58 4.22 -12.24
N LYS A 92 8.55 4.94 -12.80
CA LYS A 92 9.89 4.43 -13.04
C LYS A 92 10.74 4.53 -11.78
#